data_AF-A0A0F9QF90-F1
#
_entry.id   AF-A0A0F9QF90-F1
#
_cell.length_a   1.000
_cell.length_b   1.000
_cell.length_c   1.000
_cell.angle_alpha   90.00
_cell.angle_beta   90.00
_cell.angle_gamma   90.00
#
_symmetry.space_group_name_H-M   'P 1'
#
loop_
_entity.id
_entity.type
_entity.pdbx_description
1 polymer ?
#
loop_
_entity_poly.entity_id
_entity_poly.type
_entity_poly.pdbx_seq_one_letter_code
_entity_poly.pdbx_strand_id
1 'polypeptide(L)'
;MWEFTVDGMAGGAEFTVGSQLNHTGNTRKGKVYTFTDNLDTTATIQSVLDAEQTWDNTDNITDADGGDAELSANATAVGFIIDREYAGTTVTGTDGKFQIEADEDYSTRPDVGGLRAAWDADAHDLPIVDFNNEAYQLSFSGDVFYKLKNFDFKDSNDSKGIILYLNVRQMAMTGCLFKQNSNQICLTSTTAGLVIKRFIAEGSGVGSAQRFNSSITTAITLIDGAIYNMGDTGIASGEYTELANINVGIEMLNKDDDISLTRKGFLFGKDVKLGGTNGFVEYINVFASPRFNCSIMIENYGKVLGEHRMFYPGGIAQRSAVSGETPNKKLSDYVLKITPNVDYAYKYEEGQCVLFEHEYELSSGSNTIKYWLYNDVGATLNNGDATADIYLVAEYVDSFGDTTAYTITKAYSTEATIADAADADDWDFLSATMTLATAGKVRIRCLISYFDNTGDIFIDPKAVLS
;
A
#
# COMPACT_ATOMS: atom_id res chain seq x y z
N MET A 1 4.89 18.81 -18.60
CA MET A 1 4.29 18.67 -19.94
C MET A 1 4.01 20.06 -20.45
N TRP A 2 4.55 20.36 -21.62
CA TRP A 2 4.41 21.63 -22.30
C TRP A 2 3.59 21.42 -23.56
N GLU A 3 2.69 22.34 -23.86
CA GLU A 3 1.95 22.38 -25.12
C GLU A 3 2.41 23.59 -25.92
N PHE A 4 2.66 23.37 -27.20
CA PHE A 4 2.94 24.43 -28.16
C PHE A 4 2.28 24.09 -29.49
N THR A 5 1.88 25.15 -30.19
CA THR A 5 1.51 25.07 -31.60
C THR A 5 2.77 25.15 -32.43
N VAL A 6 2.81 24.36 -33.50
CA VAL A 6 3.88 24.39 -34.49
C VAL A 6 3.33 24.80 -35.83
N ASP A 7 4.14 25.51 -36.61
CA ASP A 7 3.86 25.88 -37.99
C ASP A 7 5.06 25.59 -38.90
N GLY A 8 4.91 25.88 -40.20
CA GLY A 8 6.00 25.69 -41.16
C GLY A 8 6.29 24.23 -41.51
N MET A 9 5.41 23.30 -41.12
CA MET A 9 5.57 21.88 -41.43
C MET A 9 5.58 21.65 -42.94
N ALA A 10 6.59 20.94 -43.43
CA ALA A 10 6.58 20.46 -44.80
C ALA A 10 5.46 19.43 -44.96
N GLY A 11 4.71 19.45 -46.07
CA GLY A 11 3.57 18.54 -46.25
C GLY A 11 3.98 17.06 -46.08
N GLY A 12 3.39 16.38 -45.10
CA GLY A 12 3.69 14.99 -44.72
C GLY A 12 4.85 14.81 -43.73
N ALA A 13 5.45 15.89 -43.22
CA ALA A 13 6.27 15.84 -42.02
C ALA A 13 5.32 15.67 -40.82
N GLU A 14 5.49 14.62 -40.02
CA GLU A 14 4.69 14.38 -38.81
C GLU A 14 5.62 14.05 -37.65
N PHE A 15 5.31 14.54 -36.46
CA PHE A 15 6.05 14.13 -35.26
C PHE A 15 5.47 12.84 -34.70
N THR A 16 6.33 11.87 -34.44
CA THR A 16 5.89 10.57 -33.91
C THR A 16 5.75 10.62 -32.39
N VAL A 17 4.61 10.17 -31.87
CA VAL A 17 4.43 10.05 -30.42
C VAL A 17 5.48 9.12 -29.82
N GLY A 18 6.21 9.61 -28.82
CA GLY A 18 7.33 8.92 -28.18
C GLY A 18 8.70 9.26 -28.76
N SER A 19 8.78 9.95 -29.90
CA SER A 19 10.05 10.36 -30.50
C SER A 19 10.73 11.48 -29.70
N GLN A 20 12.06 11.55 -29.83
CA GLN A 20 12.83 12.63 -29.21
C GLN A 20 12.77 13.88 -30.08
N LEU A 21 12.24 14.95 -29.51
CA LEU A 21 12.32 16.30 -30.07
C LEU A 21 13.73 16.84 -29.89
N ASN A 22 14.31 17.38 -30.96
CA ASN A 22 15.61 18.01 -30.97
C ASN A 22 15.48 19.45 -31.45
N HIS A 23 16.09 20.37 -30.74
CA HIS A 23 16.26 21.72 -31.27
C HIS A 23 17.39 21.74 -32.32
N THR A 24 17.16 22.36 -33.48
CA THR A 24 18.13 22.36 -34.59
C THR A 24 19.38 23.21 -34.34
N GLY A 25 19.31 24.20 -33.43
CA GLY A 25 20.38 25.16 -33.15
C GLY A 25 21.12 25.00 -31.82
N ASN A 26 20.74 24.06 -30.94
CA ASN A 26 21.39 23.84 -29.65
C ASN A 26 21.11 22.43 -29.10
N THR A 27 21.58 22.14 -27.90
CA THR A 27 21.49 20.79 -27.28
C THR A 27 20.16 20.52 -26.59
N ARG A 28 19.16 21.40 -26.70
CA ARG A 28 17.85 21.21 -26.04
C ARG A 28 17.11 20.02 -26.65
N LYS A 29 16.53 19.20 -25.77
CA LYS A 29 15.77 18.00 -26.14
C LYS A 29 14.43 17.96 -25.43
N GLY A 30 13.53 17.19 -26.02
CA GLY A 30 12.27 16.82 -25.40
C GLY A 30 11.77 15.49 -25.93
N LYS A 31 10.59 15.09 -25.50
CA LYS A 31 9.90 13.88 -25.96
C LYS A 31 8.47 14.21 -26.36
N VAL A 32 8.08 13.85 -27.58
CA VAL A 32 6.69 14.01 -28.06
C VAL A 32 5.80 13.09 -27.25
N TYR A 33 4.75 13.65 -26.64
CA TYR A 33 3.76 12.89 -25.89
C TYR A 33 2.42 12.79 -26.64
N THR A 34 1.98 13.90 -27.22
CA THR A 34 0.88 13.90 -28.19
C THR A 34 1.23 14.79 -29.37
N PHE A 35 0.72 14.41 -30.53
CA PHE A 35 0.79 15.18 -31.76
C PHE A 35 -0.62 15.20 -32.36
N THR A 36 -1.14 16.39 -32.62
CA THR A 36 -2.44 16.59 -33.28
C THR A 36 -2.23 17.46 -34.51
N ASP A 37 -2.36 16.86 -35.69
CA ASP A 37 -2.33 17.58 -36.95
C ASP A 37 -3.59 18.46 -37.07
N ASN A 38 -3.36 19.75 -37.26
CA ASN A 38 -4.38 20.79 -37.40
C ASN A 38 -4.30 21.47 -38.77
N LEU A 39 -4.06 20.74 -39.87
CA LEU A 39 -4.20 21.13 -41.31
C LEU A 39 -2.92 20.97 -42.15
N ASP A 40 -2.20 19.85 -42.04
CA ASP A 40 -0.99 19.44 -42.81
C ASP A 40 0.24 20.38 -42.71
N THR A 41 0.06 21.61 -42.24
CA THR A 41 1.06 22.70 -42.18
C THR A 41 1.18 23.32 -40.79
N THR A 42 0.24 22.99 -39.90
CA THR A 42 0.24 23.39 -38.49
C THR A 42 -0.21 22.23 -37.63
N ALA A 43 0.36 22.08 -36.44
CA ALA A 43 -0.04 21.04 -35.49
C ALA A 43 0.04 21.54 -34.05
N THR A 44 -0.54 20.78 -33.13
CA THR A 44 -0.32 20.97 -31.69
C THR A 44 0.50 19.81 -31.15
N ILE A 45 1.57 20.12 -30.43
CA ILE A 45 2.45 19.14 -29.80
C ILE A 45 2.37 19.32 -28.29
N GLN A 46 2.10 18.23 -27.58
CA GLN A 46 2.38 18.17 -26.15
C GLN A 46 3.65 17.36 -25.94
N SER A 47 4.59 17.89 -25.18
CA SER A 47 5.90 17.28 -24.96
C SER A 47 6.40 17.41 -23.53
N VAL A 48 7.38 16.58 -23.19
CA VAL A 48 8.22 16.75 -22.01
C VAL A 48 9.50 17.41 -22.48
N LEU A 49 9.80 18.59 -21.96
CA LEU A 49 10.96 19.38 -22.35
C LEU A 49 11.98 19.35 -21.21
N ASP A 50 13.27 19.31 -21.55
CA ASP A 50 14.33 19.47 -20.56
C ASP A 50 14.24 20.87 -19.92
N ALA A 51 14.19 20.91 -18.58
CA ALA A 51 13.83 22.11 -17.80
C ALA A 51 14.94 23.16 -17.67
N GLU A 52 16.13 22.91 -18.23
CA GLU A 52 17.29 23.78 -17.99
C GLU A 52 17.24 25.11 -18.76
N GLN A 53 16.43 25.23 -19.82
CA GLN A 53 16.32 26.44 -20.64
C GLN A 53 14.91 26.66 -21.21
N THR A 54 14.49 27.92 -21.35
CA THR A 54 13.19 28.30 -21.94
C THR A 54 13.15 27.94 -23.43
N TRP A 55 11.99 27.46 -23.91
CA TRP A 55 11.72 27.23 -25.33
C TRP A 55 10.91 28.41 -25.86
N ASP A 56 11.42 29.07 -26.89
CA ASP A 56 10.92 30.33 -27.40
C ASP A 56 10.17 30.14 -28.73
N ASN A 57 9.25 31.05 -29.03
CA ASN A 57 8.63 31.13 -30.36
C ASN A 57 9.72 31.35 -31.38
N THR A 58 9.66 30.67 -32.53
CA THR A 58 10.69 30.58 -33.59
C THR A 58 11.79 29.54 -33.37
N ASP A 59 11.74 28.75 -32.30
CA ASP A 59 12.62 27.59 -32.18
C ASP A 59 12.25 26.53 -33.23
N ASN A 60 13.24 26.05 -33.99
CA ASN A 60 13.05 25.00 -34.99
C ASN A 60 13.34 23.64 -34.39
N ILE A 61 12.35 22.75 -34.46
CA ILE A 61 12.37 21.43 -33.84
C ILE A 61 12.27 20.32 -34.86
N THR A 62 13.01 19.23 -34.63
CA THR A 62 12.99 18.04 -35.46
C THR A 62 12.91 16.76 -34.64
N ASP A 63 12.43 15.68 -35.24
CA ASP A 63 12.60 14.32 -34.70
C ASP A 63 13.32 13.41 -35.71
N ALA A 64 13.61 12.18 -35.28
CA ALA A 64 14.30 11.19 -36.13
C ALA A 64 13.37 10.56 -37.18
N ASP A 65 12.05 10.74 -37.03
CA ASP A 65 11.02 10.08 -37.83
C ASP A 65 10.51 10.98 -38.98
N GLY A 66 11.04 12.20 -39.09
CA GLY A 66 10.81 13.12 -40.21
C GLY A 66 9.99 14.36 -39.86
N GLY A 67 9.66 14.55 -38.58
CA GLY A 67 9.05 15.80 -38.09
C GLY A 67 10.04 16.97 -38.18
N ASP A 68 9.58 18.09 -38.71
CA ASP A 68 10.32 19.35 -38.84
C ASP A 68 9.31 20.51 -38.83
N ALA A 69 9.43 21.41 -37.84
CA ALA A 69 8.53 22.55 -37.67
C ALA A 69 9.14 23.67 -36.83
N GLU A 70 8.54 24.86 -36.91
CA GLU A 70 8.87 26.00 -36.05
C GLU A 70 7.82 26.15 -34.93
N LEU A 71 8.25 26.55 -33.72
CA LEU A 71 7.32 26.87 -32.64
C LEU A 71 6.58 28.19 -32.92
N SER A 72 5.26 28.14 -33.05
CA SER A 72 4.43 29.28 -33.43
C SER A 72 3.76 30.00 -32.25
N ALA A 73 3.79 29.41 -31.06
CA ALA A 73 3.32 30.01 -29.80
C ALA A 73 4.10 29.49 -28.58
N ASN A 74 4.12 30.28 -27.50
CA ASN A 74 4.97 30.00 -26.34
C ASN A 74 4.57 28.65 -25.78
N ALA A 75 5.57 27.81 -25.45
CA ALA A 75 5.33 26.60 -24.70
C ALA A 75 4.58 26.97 -23.40
N THR A 76 3.34 26.50 -23.27
CA THR A 76 2.55 26.66 -22.06
C THR A 76 2.61 25.39 -21.25
N ALA A 77 2.86 25.50 -19.95
CA ALA A 77 2.78 24.35 -19.07
C ALA A 77 1.31 23.93 -18.95
N VAL A 78 0.94 22.83 -19.60
CA VAL A 78 -0.44 22.30 -19.60
C VAL A 78 -0.65 21.14 -18.63
N GLY A 79 0.43 20.67 -18.00
CA GLY A 79 0.36 19.61 -17.01
C GLY A 79 1.72 19.01 -16.66
N PHE A 80 1.72 17.88 -15.96
CA PHE A 80 2.91 17.09 -15.66
C PHE A 80 2.71 15.64 -16.15
N ILE A 81 3.82 14.95 -16.46
CA ILE A 81 3.80 13.51 -16.77
C ILE A 81 4.54 12.81 -15.64
N ILE A 82 3.95 11.76 -15.10
CA ILE A 82 4.68 10.77 -14.32
C ILE A 82 5.12 9.70 -15.33
N ASP A 83 6.32 9.84 -15.88
CA ASP A 83 6.89 8.80 -16.72
C ASP A 83 7.28 7.63 -15.81
N ARG A 84 6.48 6.56 -15.86
CA ARG A 84 6.79 5.32 -15.18
C ARG A 84 7.39 4.39 -16.22
N GLU A 85 8.70 4.48 -16.46
CA GLU A 85 9.43 3.37 -17.04
C GLU A 85 9.45 2.23 -16.01
N TYR A 86 8.42 1.38 -16.05
CA TYR A 86 8.53 0.05 -15.49
C TYR A 86 9.28 -0.83 -16.48
N ALA A 87 10.35 -1.47 -16.01
CA ALA A 87 10.90 -2.63 -16.69
C ALA A 87 9.87 -3.78 -16.60
N GLY A 88 9.02 -3.91 -17.62
CA GLY A 88 8.04 -4.98 -17.73
C GLY A 88 7.13 -4.79 -18.94
N THR A 89 6.87 -5.87 -19.67
CA THR A 89 6.05 -5.86 -20.90
C THR A 89 4.58 -5.59 -20.59
N THR A 90 4.01 -4.56 -21.22
CA THR A 90 2.58 -4.25 -21.22
C THR A 90 1.77 -5.37 -21.87
N VAL A 91 0.83 -5.98 -21.15
CA VAL A 91 -0.11 -6.96 -21.70
C VAL A 91 -1.19 -6.21 -22.49
N THR A 92 -1.17 -6.35 -23.82
CA THR A 92 -2.16 -5.80 -24.74
C THR A 92 -3.20 -6.87 -25.09
N GLY A 93 -4.33 -6.87 -24.37
CA GLY A 93 -5.48 -7.73 -24.66
C GLY A 93 -6.67 -7.37 -23.77
N THR A 94 -7.88 -7.38 -24.34
CA THR A 94 -9.13 -7.06 -23.61
C THR A 94 -9.51 -8.14 -22.60
N ASP A 95 -9.03 -9.37 -22.80
CA ASP A 95 -9.09 -10.47 -21.84
C ASP A 95 -7.85 -10.39 -20.93
N GLY A 96 -8.02 -9.83 -19.73
CA GLY A 96 -6.92 -9.47 -18.83
C GLY A 96 -6.94 -8.02 -18.38
N LYS A 97 -7.91 -7.20 -18.83
CA LYS A 97 -8.19 -5.91 -18.18
C LYS A 97 -8.79 -6.17 -16.80
N PHE A 98 -7.93 -6.10 -15.80
CA PHE A 98 -8.30 -5.96 -14.40
C PHE A 98 -9.19 -4.73 -14.23
N GLN A 99 -10.49 -4.95 -14.05
CA GLN A 99 -11.40 -3.92 -13.57
C GLN A 99 -11.59 -4.13 -12.07
N ILE A 100 -11.02 -3.21 -11.30
CA ILE A 100 -11.46 -2.96 -9.92
C ILE A 100 -12.78 -2.22 -10.06
N GLU A 101 -13.84 -2.66 -9.40
CA GLU A 101 -15.05 -1.85 -9.30
C GLU A 101 -14.69 -0.47 -8.74
N ALA A 102 -15.30 0.57 -9.28
CA ALA A 102 -14.99 1.93 -8.87
C ALA A 102 -15.35 2.09 -7.39
N ASP A 103 -14.34 2.28 -6.55
CA ASP A 103 -14.54 2.91 -5.25
C ASP A 103 -15.11 4.31 -5.54
N GLU A 104 -16.37 4.51 -5.17
CA GLU A 104 -17.13 5.74 -5.48
C GLU A 104 -16.44 6.99 -4.92
N ASP A 105 -15.60 6.83 -3.90
CA ASP A 105 -14.83 7.89 -3.27
C ASP A 105 -13.44 8.10 -3.92
N TYR A 106 -12.99 7.22 -4.82
CA TYR A 106 -11.64 7.22 -5.41
C TYR A 106 -11.27 8.55 -6.07
N SER A 107 -12.22 9.18 -6.76
CA SER A 107 -12.01 10.45 -7.46
C SER A 107 -11.85 11.66 -6.53
N THR A 108 -12.18 11.50 -5.25
CA THR A 108 -12.15 12.56 -4.24
C THR A 108 -10.98 12.44 -3.26
N ARG A 109 -10.23 11.33 -3.31
CA ARG A 109 -9.05 11.11 -2.48
C ARG A 109 -7.84 11.86 -3.06
N PRO A 110 -7.09 12.61 -2.25
CA PRO A 110 -5.94 13.38 -2.74
C PRO A 110 -4.83 12.44 -3.25
N ASP A 111 -4.39 12.65 -4.49
CA ASP A 111 -3.23 11.95 -5.07
C ASP A 111 -1.94 12.32 -4.32
N VAL A 112 -1.20 11.30 -3.87
CA VAL A 112 0.08 11.44 -3.15
C VAL A 112 1.17 12.03 -4.04
N GLY A 113 1.08 11.86 -5.37
CA GLY A 113 1.97 12.53 -6.33
C GLY A 113 1.76 14.04 -6.37
N GLY A 114 0.51 14.48 -6.22
CA GLY A 114 0.14 15.90 -6.10
C GLY A 114 0.58 16.52 -4.76
N LEU A 115 0.57 15.74 -3.67
CA LEU A 115 1.04 16.18 -2.35
C LEU A 115 2.54 16.50 -2.33
N ARG A 116 3.37 15.68 -2.99
CA ARG A 116 4.83 15.91 -3.08
C ARG A 116 5.15 17.18 -3.87
N ALA A 117 4.54 17.36 -5.05
CA ALA A 117 4.78 18.52 -5.91
C ALA A 117 4.26 19.84 -5.30
N ALA A 118 3.11 19.81 -4.61
CA ALA A 118 2.58 20.99 -3.93
C ALA A 118 3.37 21.36 -2.66
N TRP A 119 3.94 20.39 -1.94
CA TRP A 119 4.73 20.67 -0.74
C TRP A 119 6.19 20.99 -0.99
N ASP A 120 6.86 20.35 -1.96
CA ASP A 120 8.21 20.78 -2.32
C ASP A 120 8.20 22.23 -2.83
N ALA A 121 7.11 22.66 -3.48
CA ALA A 121 6.90 24.06 -3.87
C ALA A 121 6.74 25.02 -2.68
N ASP A 122 6.13 24.59 -1.58
CA ASP A 122 5.96 25.38 -0.33
C ASP A 122 7.10 25.18 0.69
N ALA A 123 7.95 24.15 0.53
CA ALA A 123 9.01 23.78 1.46
C ALA A 123 10.16 24.79 1.50
N HIS A 124 10.35 25.56 0.43
CA HIS A 124 11.37 26.61 0.35
C HIS A 124 11.14 27.76 1.35
N ASP A 125 9.93 27.91 1.88
CA ASP A 125 9.54 28.98 2.81
C ASP A 125 9.40 28.52 4.27
N LEU A 126 9.71 27.26 4.58
CA LEU A 126 9.61 26.75 5.96
C LEU A 126 10.79 27.22 6.81
N PRO A 127 10.56 27.66 8.06
CA PRO A 127 11.62 27.81 9.04
C PRO A 127 12.44 26.52 9.20
N ILE A 128 13.75 26.63 8.93
CA ILE A 128 14.69 25.51 8.98
C ILE A 128 15.39 25.47 10.33
N VAL A 129 15.40 24.30 10.95
CA VAL A 129 16.24 23.95 12.10
C VAL A 129 17.26 22.93 11.62
N ASP A 130 18.42 23.43 11.23
CA ASP A 130 19.53 22.63 10.71
C ASP A 130 20.60 22.44 11.79
N PHE A 131 20.88 21.19 12.13
CA PHE A 131 21.91 20.82 13.10
C PHE A 131 23.29 20.64 12.44
N ASN A 132 23.38 20.70 11.10
CA ASN A 132 24.60 20.61 10.28
C ASN A 132 25.46 19.36 10.56
N ASN A 133 24.87 18.28 11.05
CA ASN A 133 25.56 17.10 11.58
C ASN A 133 26.56 17.40 12.72
N GLU A 134 26.44 18.56 13.37
CA GLU A 134 27.34 19.00 14.45
C GLU A 134 26.59 19.16 15.78
N ALA A 135 25.42 19.79 15.75
CA ALA A 135 24.59 19.99 16.93
C ALA A 135 23.79 18.71 17.25
N TYR A 136 23.55 18.49 18.55
CA TYR A 136 23.01 17.23 19.04
C TYR A 136 21.56 17.02 18.62
N GLN A 137 20.59 17.74 19.17
CA GLN A 137 19.17 17.45 18.97
C GLN A 137 18.28 18.56 19.53
N LEU A 138 17.01 18.61 19.10
CA LEU A 138 15.97 19.35 19.82
C LEU A 138 15.34 18.45 20.88
N SER A 139 15.49 18.82 22.15
CA SER A 139 14.93 18.03 23.25
C SER A 139 13.74 18.70 23.92
N PHE A 140 12.64 17.96 24.02
CA PHE A 140 11.45 18.34 24.78
C PHE A 140 11.35 17.49 26.04
N SER A 141 11.04 18.11 27.18
CA SER A 141 10.86 17.37 28.42
C SER A 141 9.82 17.98 29.35
N GLY A 142 9.23 17.13 30.18
CA GLY A 142 8.24 17.52 31.18
C GLY A 142 6.81 17.21 30.75
N ASP A 143 5.91 17.11 31.75
CA ASP A 143 4.53 16.63 31.65
C ASP A 143 3.59 17.63 30.93
N VAL A 144 3.94 17.99 29.70
CA VAL A 144 3.37 19.10 28.92
C VAL A 144 2.92 18.61 27.55
N PHE A 145 2.05 19.37 26.89
CA PHE A 145 1.64 19.18 25.50
C PHE A 145 2.44 20.11 24.59
N TYR A 146 3.13 19.55 23.60
CA TYR A 146 3.88 20.33 22.62
C TYR A 146 3.25 20.24 21.24
N LYS A 147 3.34 21.35 20.50
CA LYS A 147 2.85 21.44 19.13
C LYS A 147 3.86 22.16 18.25
N LEU A 148 4.27 21.49 17.17
CA LEU A 148 5.14 22.04 16.14
C LEU A 148 4.38 22.06 14.82
N LYS A 149 4.59 23.11 14.03
CA LYS A 149 3.97 23.23 12.72
C LYS A 149 4.90 23.89 11.73
N ASN A 150 4.92 23.37 10.50
CA ASN A 150 5.56 24.03 9.37
C ASN A 150 7.05 24.30 9.63
N PHE A 151 7.77 23.28 10.10
CA PHE A 151 9.22 23.33 10.31
C PHE A 151 9.90 22.27 9.47
N ASP A 152 11.09 22.61 9.01
CA ASP A 152 12.01 21.68 8.38
C ASP A 152 13.17 21.38 9.35
N PHE A 153 13.28 20.13 9.80
CA PHE A 153 14.31 19.71 10.73
C PHE A 153 15.32 18.82 10.05
N LYS A 154 16.61 19.15 10.15
CA LYS A 154 17.64 18.49 9.36
C LYS A 154 18.90 18.13 10.14
N ASP A 155 19.42 16.94 9.86
CA ASP A 155 20.84 16.58 10.03
C ASP A 155 21.39 16.67 11.46
N SER A 156 20.73 15.99 12.40
CA SER A 156 21.28 15.77 13.76
C SER A 156 22.31 14.65 13.76
N ASN A 157 23.36 14.79 14.58
CA ASN A 157 24.37 13.76 14.81
C ASN A 157 24.20 13.02 16.15
N ASP A 158 23.10 13.24 16.88
CA ASP A 158 22.81 12.51 18.11
C ASP A 158 22.18 11.15 17.78
N SER A 159 22.59 10.10 18.50
CA SER A 159 22.01 8.78 18.35
C SER A 159 20.57 8.66 18.82
N LYS A 160 20.08 9.68 19.52
CA LYS A 160 18.68 9.85 19.89
C LYS A 160 17.90 10.67 18.86
N GLY A 161 18.54 11.10 17.78
CA GLY A 161 17.91 11.67 16.61
C GLY A 161 17.63 13.17 16.68
N ILE A 162 17.04 13.69 15.60
CA ILE A 162 16.78 15.12 15.39
C ILE A 162 15.91 15.70 16.51
N ILE A 163 14.85 14.96 16.88
CA ILE A 163 13.97 15.35 17.97
C ILE A 163 13.88 14.22 18.99
N LEU A 164 14.24 14.55 20.23
CA LEU A 164 14.07 13.69 21.39
C LEU A 164 12.99 14.27 22.31
N TYR A 165 11.97 13.49 22.63
CA TYR A 165 10.98 13.90 23.62
C TYR A 165 10.87 12.90 24.77
N LEU A 166 11.04 13.40 25.99
CA LEU A 166 11.15 12.63 27.22
C LEU A 166 10.10 13.08 28.24
N ASN A 167 9.27 12.18 28.72
CA ASN A 167 8.24 12.46 29.75
C ASN A 167 7.24 13.54 29.32
N VAL A 168 6.90 13.57 28.04
CA VAL A 168 5.92 14.48 27.45
C VAL A 168 4.55 13.82 27.51
N ARG A 169 3.45 14.58 27.67
CA ARG A 169 2.09 13.98 27.59
C ARG A 169 1.74 13.64 26.16
N GLN A 170 1.93 14.62 25.28
CA GLN A 170 1.65 14.48 23.86
C GLN A 170 2.52 15.43 23.04
N MET A 171 2.99 14.92 21.90
CA MET A 171 3.66 15.69 20.87
C MET A 171 2.78 15.69 19.63
N ALA A 172 2.46 16.87 19.10
CA ALA A 172 1.72 17.02 17.86
C ALA A 172 2.53 17.80 16.82
N MET A 173 2.77 17.20 15.65
CA MET A 173 3.50 17.82 14.55
C MET A 173 2.60 17.91 13.33
N THR A 174 2.65 19.02 12.59
CA THR A 174 1.85 19.17 11.37
C THR A 174 2.55 19.98 10.31
N GLY A 175 2.63 19.48 9.07
CA GLY A 175 3.32 20.18 7.99
C GLY A 175 4.83 20.20 8.19
N CYS A 176 5.39 19.18 8.87
CA CYS A 176 6.82 19.15 9.19
C CYS A 176 7.59 18.29 8.18
N LEU A 177 8.80 18.72 7.87
CA LEU A 177 9.77 17.95 7.09
C LEU A 177 10.88 17.47 8.02
N PHE A 178 11.33 16.24 7.79
CA PHE A 178 12.44 15.63 8.51
C PHE A 178 13.45 15.11 7.49
N LYS A 179 14.68 15.61 7.53
CA LYS A 179 15.78 15.10 6.71
C LYS A 179 16.92 14.63 7.59
N GLN A 180 17.37 13.41 7.38
CA GLN A 180 18.47 12.84 8.16
C GLN A 180 19.50 12.24 7.22
N ASN A 181 20.58 12.98 6.97
CA ASN A 181 21.67 12.50 6.13
C ASN A 181 22.65 11.59 6.89
N SER A 182 22.68 11.65 8.22
CA SER A 182 23.53 10.78 9.05
C SER A 182 22.87 9.44 9.36
N ASN A 183 23.67 8.45 9.78
CA ASN A 183 23.16 7.14 10.23
C ASN A 183 22.53 7.22 11.64
N GLN A 184 21.51 8.06 11.80
CA GLN A 184 20.80 8.29 13.06
C GLN A 184 19.29 8.35 12.84
N ILE A 185 18.54 8.31 13.94
CA ILE A 185 17.08 8.34 13.94
C ILE A 185 16.58 9.77 13.65
N CYS A 186 15.39 9.96 13.06
CA CYS A 186 14.77 11.29 13.00
C CYS A 186 14.09 11.65 14.32
N LEU A 187 13.22 10.77 14.82
CA LEU A 187 12.40 10.99 16.02
C LEU A 187 12.56 9.86 17.03
N THR A 188 12.93 10.20 18.27
CA THR A 188 12.99 9.23 19.38
C THR A 188 12.07 9.63 20.52
N SER A 189 11.35 8.64 21.06
CA SER A 189 10.49 8.79 22.23
C SER A 189 10.77 7.74 23.30
N THR A 190 10.63 8.15 24.56
CA THR A 190 10.61 7.22 25.70
C THR A 190 9.29 7.23 26.49
N THR A 191 8.39 8.19 26.25
CA THR A 191 7.13 8.38 26.99
C THR A 191 6.31 9.51 26.37
N ALA A 192 5.19 9.22 25.69
CA ALA A 192 4.07 10.13 25.31
C ALA A 192 3.11 9.44 24.32
N GLY A 193 2.05 10.13 23.89
CA GLY A 193 1.45 9.92 22.56
C GLY A 193 2.08 10.86 21.51
N LEU A 194 2.35 10.35 20.29
CA LEU A 194 2.84 11.11 19.15
C LEU A 194 1.77 11.18 18.07
N VAL A 195 1.43 12.39 17.61
CA VAL A 195 0.55 12.57 16.45
C VAL A 195 1.26 13.43 15.41
N ILE A 196 1.51 12.88 14.24
CA ILE A 196 2.12 13.60 13.12
C ILE A 196 1.15 13.57 11.96
N LYS A 197 0.85 14.75 11.43
CA LYS A 197 -0.01 14.89 10.26
C LYS A 197 0.73 15.63 9.17
N ARG A 198 0.52 15.30 7.91
CA ARG A 198 1.04 16.10 6.80
C ARG A 198 2.55 16.27 6.89
N PHE A 199 3.30 15.19 6.67
CA PHE A 199 4.75 15.19 6.88
C PHE A 199 5.49 14.42 5.80
N ILE A 200 6.76 14.75 5.63
CA ILE A 200 7.72 13.96 4.85
C ILE A 200 8.93 13.70 5.72
N ALA A 201 9.39 12.46 5.72
CA ALA A 201 10.64 12.05 6.32
C ALA A 201 11.53 11.39 5.27
N GLU A 202 12.76 11.87 5.17
CA GLU A 202 13.75 11.41 4.20
C GLU A 202 15.05 11.07 4.94
N GLY A 203 15.53 9.84 4.76
CA GLY A 203 16.87 9.44 5.19
C GLY A 203 17.88 9.53 4.03
N SER A 204 19.14 9.22 4.34
CA SER A 204 20.18 9.03 3.31
C SER A 204 20.22 7.63 2.71
N GLY A 205 19.44 6.69 3.23
CA GLY A 205 19.41 5.28 2.82
C GLY A 205 20.53 4.45 3.43
N VAL A 206 21.40 5.05 4.26
CA VAL A 206 22.63 4.39 4.71
C VAL A 206 22.63 4.19 6.23
N GLY A 207 22.79 2.92 6.62
CA GLY A 207 23.19 2.50 7.95
C GLY A 207 22.04 1.98 8.82
N SER A 208 22.38 1.01 9.66
CA SER A 208 21.44 0.20 10.46
C SER A 208 20.82 0.90 11.67
N ALA A 209 21.14 2.17 11.91
CA ALA A 209 20.52 2.97 12.96
C ALA A 209 19.53 4.00 12.40
N GLN A 210 19.49 4.20 11.08
CA GLN A 210 18.70 5.25 10.46
C GLN A 210 17.23 4.84 10.32
N ARG A 211 16.37 5.52 11.06
CA ARG A 211 14.92 5.29 11.11
C ARG A 211 14.17 6.61 11.14
N PHE A 212 12.94 6.66 10.62
CA PHE A 212 12.11 7.85 10.86
C PHE A 212 11.73 7.94 12.34
N ASN A 213 11.21 6.86 12.91
CA ASN A 213 10.83 6.84 14.32
C ASN A 213 11.39 5.62 15.04
N SER A 214 11.83 5.84 16.29
CA SER A 214 12.13 4.80 17.26
C SER A 214 11.40 5.09 18.57
N SER A 215 10.34 4.32 18.83
CA SER A 215 9.49 4.48 20.00
C SER A 215 9.26 3.15 20.69
N ILE A 216 9.64 3.04 21.96
CA ILE A 216 9.52 1.78 22.72
C ILE A 216 8.17 1.68 23.45
N THR A 217 7.61 2.82 23.89
CA THR A 217 6.45 2.90 24.81
C THR A 217 5.43 3.97 24.41
N THR A 218 5.49 4.45 23.17
CA THR A 218 4.73 5.63 22.72
C THR A 218 3.69 5.19 21.71
N ALA A 219 2.45 5.63 21.91
CA ALA A 219 1.40 5.45 20.91
C ALA A 219 1.62 6.45 19.77
N ILE A 220 1.64 5.99 18.51
CA ILE A 220 1.95 6.82 17.35
C ILE A 220 0.72 6.87 16.44
N THR A 221 0.34 8.06 16.00
CA THR A 221 -0.64 8.26 14.93
C THR A 221 0.02 9.07 13.81
N LEU A 222 0.14 8.49 12.62
CA LEU A 222 0.69 9.12 11.42
C LEU A 222 -0.42 9.28 10.37
N ILE A 223 -0.62 10.50 9.88
CA ILE A 223 -1.69 10.81 8.92
C ILE A 223 -1.15 11.63 7.75
N ASP A 224 -1.53 11.30 6.51
CA ASP A 224 -1.19 12.04 5.29
C ASP A 224 0.31 12.31 5.19
N GLY A 225 1.12 11.29 5.02
CA GLY A 225 2.55 11.46 5.18
C GLY A 225 3.37 10.42 4.47
N ALA A 226 4.66 10.67 4.42
CA ALA A 226 5.55 9.78 3.74
C ALA A 226 6.94 9.66 4.36
N ILE A 227 7.49 8.46 4.27
CA ILE A 227 8.77 8.06 4.84
C ILE A 227 9.54 7.37 3.73
N TYR A 228 10.70 7.90 3.37
CA TYR A 228 11.49 7.40 2.25
C TYR A 228 12.96 7.27 2.62
N ASN A 229 13.63 6.34 1.96
CA ASN A 229 15.09 6.23 1.97
C ASN A 229 15.68 6.15 3.38
N MET A 230 15.01 5.44 4.30
CA MET A 230 15.57 5.17 5.63
C MET A 230 16.57 4.01 5.53
N GLY A 231 17.70 4.10 6.24
CA GLY A 231 18.77 3.10 6.15
C GLY A 231 18.52 1.76 6.85
N ASP A 232 17.55 1.68 7.78
CA ASP A 232 17.21 0.46 8.54
C ASP A 232 15.70 0.12 8.46
N THR A 233 14.85 0.94 9.09
CA THR A 233 13.39 0.73 9.14
C THR A 233 12.71 2.10 9.07
N GLY A 234 11.54 2.19 8.43
CA GLY A 234 10.75 3.41 8.39
C GLY A 234 10.23 3.70 9.79
N ILE A 235 9.36 2.82 10.29
CA ILE A 235 8.70 2.97 11.58
C ILE A 235 9.13 1.84 12.52
N ALA A 236 9.83 2.18 13.61
CA ALA A 236 10.04 1.25 14.72
C ALA A 236 9.16 1.63 15.92
N SER A 237 8.18 0.79 16.22
CA SER A 237 7.18 1.04 17.28
C SER A 237 7.16 -0.08 18.33
N GLY A 238 6.74 0.24 19.54
CA GLY A 238 6.66 -0.68 20.68
C GLY A 238 5.32 -0.70 21.40
N GLU A 239 4.36 0.14 20.98
CA GLU A 239 2.98 0.16 21.50
C GLU A 239 2.01 0.39 20.30
N TYR A 240 0.84 0.99 20.55
CA TYR A 240 -0.19 1.30 19.56
C TYR A 240 0.32 2.22 18.42
N THR A 241 0.07 1.84 17.17
CA THR A 241 0.43 2.58 15.96
C THR A 241 -0.77 2.66 15.03
N GLU A 242 -1.16 3.87 14.65
CA GLU A 242 -2.23 4.15 13.70
C GLU A 242 -1.66 4.89 12.49
N LEU A 243 -1.91 4.37 11.29
CA LEU A 243 -1.46 4.90 10.02
C LEU A 243 -2.68 5.20 9.14
N ALA A 244 -2.76 6.40 8.59
CA ALA A 244 -3.82 6.78 7.67
C ALA A 244 -3.23 7.56 6.47
N ASN A 245 -3.37 7.03 5.26
CA ASN A 245 -2.81 7.63 4.04
C ASN A 245 -1.30 7.88 4.17
N ILE A 246 -0.54 6.82 4.40
CA ILE A 246 0.91 6.86 4.63
C ILE A 246 1.64 6.07 3.54
N ASN A 247 2.73 6.62 3.02
CA ASN A 247 3.66 5.87 2.17
C ASN A 247 4.99 5.65 2.90
N VAL A 248 5.41 4.40 3.04
CA VAL A 248 6.69 4.01 3.61
C VAL A 248 7.46 3.27 2.53
N GLY A 249 8.59 3.81 2.08
CA GLY A 249 9.43 3.16 1.07
C GLY A 249 10.90 3.13 1.51
N ILE A 250 11.36 1.96 1.97
CA ILE A 250 12.79 1.72 2.23
C ILE A 250 13.43 1.07 1.01
N GLU A 251 14.30 1.79 0.32
CA GLU A 251 14.79 1.39 -1.01
C GLU A 251 16.14 0.64 -0.99
N MET A 252 16.59 0.10 0.16
CA MET A 252 17.97 -0.43 0.28
C MET A 252 18.17 -1.72 1.11
N LEU A 253 19.24 -2.46 0.77
CA LEU A 253 19.64 -3.82 1.22
C LEU A 253 19.97 -4.02 2.72
N ASN A 254 20.01 -2.98 3.57
CA ASN A 254 20.52 -3.13 4.94
C ASN A 254 19.54 -3.87 5.86
N LYS A 255 18.24 -3.74 5.58
CA LYS A 255 17.10 -4.46 6.15
C LYS A 255 15.90 -4.35 5.19
N ASP A 256 14.99 -5.32 5.26
CA ASP A 256 13.91 -5.50 4.27
C ASP A 256 12.53 -4.99 4.75
N ASP A 257 12.48 -4.37 5.93
CA ASP A 257 11.23 -4.13 6.66
C ASP A 257 10.86 -2.65 6.73
N ASP A 258 9.71 -2.29 6.15
CA ASP A 258 9.19 -0.93 6.18
C ASP A 258 8.73 -0.52 7.60
N ILE A 259 8.23 -1.50 8.36
CA ILE A 259 7.74 -1.32 9.73
C ILE A 259 8.32 -2.44 10.61
N SER A 260 8.87 -2.08 11.77
CA SER A 260 9.35 -3.04 12.78
C SER A 260 8.60 -2.84 14.10
N LEU A 261 7.99 -3.92 14.59
CA LEU A 261 7.29 -3.93 15.89
C LEU A 261 8.21 -4.57 16.93
N THR A 262 8.75 -3.73 17.82
CA THR A 262 9.76 -4.09 18.85
C THR A 262 9.16 -4.55 20.18
N ARG A 263 7.89 -4.22 20.43
CA ARG A 263 7.08 -4.57 21.61
C ARG A 263 5.60 -4.48 21.22
N LYS A 264 4.70 -5.05 22.04
CA LYS A 264 3.22 -4.98 21.98
C LYS A 264 2.65 -4.02 20.94
N GLY A 265 2.65 -4.42 19.68
CA GLY A 265 2.26 -3.53 18.59
C GLY A 265 0.83 -3.80 18.20
N PHE A 266 -0.08 -2.89 18.53
CA PHE A 266 -1.30 -2.79 17.75
C PHE A 266 -0.99 -1.89 16.57
N LEU A 267 -1.15 -2.37 15.35
CA LEU A 267 -0.90 -1.60 14.14
C LEU A 267 -2.18 -1.55 13.32
N PHE A 268 -2.80 -0.38 13.27
CA PHE A 268 -3.98 -0.12 12.45
C PHE A 268 -3.56 0.79 11.30
N GLY A 269 -3.88 0.40 10.07
CA GLY A 269 -3.45 1.07 8.87
C GLY A 269 -4.59 1.14 7.86
N LYS A 270 -4.93 2.34 7.43
CA LYS A 270 -5.81 2.59 6.28
C LYS A 270 -5.05 3.35 5.21
N ASP A 271 -5.17 2.93 3.95
CA ASP A 271 -4.48 3.56 2.81
C ASP A 271 -2.95 3.63 3.03
N VAL A 272 -2.32 2.52 3.44
CA VAL A 272 -0.87 2.48 3.76
C VAL A 272 -0.10 1.82 2.62
N LYS A 273 0.79 2.56 1.96
CA LYS A 273 1.69 2.01 0.95
C LYS A 273 3.00 1.58 1.61
N LEU A 274 3.37 0.33 1.43
CA LEU A 274 4.70 -0.22 1.75
C LEU A 274 5.49 -0.37 0.45
N GLY A 275 6.71 0.14 0.43
CA GLY A 275 7.46 0.49 -0.77
C GLY A 275 8.86 -0.11 -0.83
N GLY A 276 9.31 -0.85 0.20
CA GLY A 276 10.55 -1.60 0.10
C GLY A 276 10.46 -2.78 -0.87
N THR A 277 11.62 -3.28 -1.31
CA THR A 277 11.73 -4.43 -2.24
C THR A 277 10.91 -5.64 -1.78
N ASN A 278 10.72 -5.81 -0.46
CA ASN A 278 9.90 -6.86 0.13
C ASN A 278 8.57 -6.35 0.73
N GLY A 279 8.43 -5.05 0.99
CA GLY A 279 7.21 -4.45 1.55
C GLY A 279 6.75 -5.12 2.83
N PHE A 280 7.69 -5.35 3.77
CA PHE A 280 7.48 -6.26 4.90
C PHE A 280 7.26 -5.53 6.23
N VAL A 281 6.49 -6.17 7.12
CA VAL A 281 6.33 -5.75 8.52
C VAL A 281 7.08 -6.77 9.36
N GLU A 282 8.27 -6.42 9.85
CA GLU A 282 9.04 -7.28 10.76
C GLU A 282 8.43 -7.25 12.15
N TYR A 283 8.27 -8.45 12.70
CA TYR A 283 7.81 -8.67 14.05
C TYR A 283 8.96 -9.24 14.88
N ILE A 284 9.39 -8.53 15.94
CA ILE A 284 10.38 -9.05 16.87
C ILE A 284 9.71 -9.27 18.23
N ASN A 285 9.34 -10.52 18.51
CA ASN A 285 8.64 -10.92 19.72
C ASN A 285 9.60 -11.16 20.90
N VAL A 286 10.07 -10.09 21.58
CA VAL A 286 10.96 -10.29 22.75
C VAL A 286 10.19 -10.52 24.07
N PHE A 287 8.88 -10.25 24.13
CA PHE A 287 8.09 -10.37 25.37
C PHE A 287 6.68 -10.94 25.15
N ALA A 288 6.62 -12.18 24.67
CA ALA A 288 5.39 -12.97 24.59
C ALA A 288 4.84 -13.28 26.01
N SER A 289 3.79 -12.57 26.41
CA SER A 289 2.96 -12.92 27.56
C SER A 289 1.50 -12.94 27.10
N PRO A 290 0.65 -13.87 27.57
CA PRO A 290 -0.74 -14.03 27.16
C PRO A 290 -1.66 -12.82 27.46
N ARG A 291 -1.12 -11.70 27.94
CA ARG A 291 -1.84 -10.44 28.16
C ARG A 291 -1.68 -9.43 27.02
N PHE A 292 -0.92 -9.75 25.98
CA PHE A 292 -0.51 -8.80 24.96
C PHE A 292 -0.94 -9.28 23.57
N ASN A 293 -2.16 -8.92 23.20
CA ASN A 293 -2.69 -9.12 21.86
C ASN A 293 -1.98 -8.15 20.93
N CYS A 294 -1.31 -8.64 19.90
CA CYS A 294 -0.93 -7.82 18.76
C CYS A 294 -2.05 -7.97 17.74
N SER A 295 -2.51 -6.87 17.14
CA SER A 295 -3.42 -6.90 16.00
C SER A 295 -2.82 -6.00 14.95
N ILE A 296 -2.41 -6.59 13.84
CA ILE A 296 -1.98 -5.86 12.65
C ILE A 296 -3.18 -5.89 11.70
N MET A 297 -3.63 -4.72 11.28
CA MET A 297 -4.71 -4.55 10.31
C MET A 297 -4.26 -3.40 9.41
N ILE A 298 -3.62 -3.72 8.29
CA ILE A 298 -3.16 -2.72 7.32
C ILE A 298 -3.84 -3.01 5.99
N GLU A 299 -4.58 -2.03 5.47
CA GLU A 299 -5.06 -2.03 4.09
C GLU A 299 -4.02 -1.33 3.21
N ASN A 300 -3.34 -2.08 2.35
CA ASN A 300 -2.35 -1.54 1.42
C ASN A 300 -3.02 -1.06 0.13
N TYR A 301 -3.00 0.25 -0.12
CA TYR A 301 -3.59 0.86 -1.31
C TYR A 301 -2.53 1.60 -2.13
N GLY A 302 -2.08 0.99 -3.23
CA GLY A 302 -1.17 1.68 -4.15
C GLY A 302 -0.74 0.86 -5.36
N LYS A 303 -1.43 1.05 -6.49
CA LYS A 303 -1.02 0.68 -7.85
C LYS A 303 0.48 0.90 -8.07
N VAL A 304 1.29 -0.17 -8.08
CA VAL A 304 1.85 -0.80 -9.30
C VAL A 304 2.22 -2.26 -9.00
N LEU A 305 1.64 -3.20 -9.75
CA LEU A 305 2.05 -4.61 -9.89
C LEU A 305 2.17 -5.48 -8.61
N GLY A 306 1.86 -4.98 -7.42
CA GLY A 306 1.88 -5.75 -6.16
C GLY A 306 0.49 -6.17 -5.68
N GLU A 307 0.40 -7.41 -5.20
CA GLU A 307 -0.83 -8.03 -4.66
C GLU A 307 -1.25 -7.40 -3.31
N HIS A 308 -2.55 -7.21 -3.08
CA HIS A 308 -3.06 -6.75 -1.78
C HIS A 308 -2.67 -7.77 -0.69
N ARG A 309 -1.98 -7.31 0.37
CA ARG A 309 -1.54 -8.12 1.52
C ARG A 309 -2.23 -7.67 2.80
N MET A 310 -2.76 -8.62 3.54
CA MET A 310 -3.23 -8.50 4.91
C MET A 310 -2.23 -9.21 5.82
N PHE A 311 -1.79 -8.55 6.88
CA PHE A 311 -0.94 -9.13 7.92
C PHE A 311 -1.81 -9.47 9.12
N TYR A 312 -1.62 -10.63 9.74
CA TYR A 312 -2.32 -11.04 10.96
C TYR A 312 -1.34 -11.70 11.94
N PRO A 313 -1.70 -11.84 13.24
CA PRO A 313 -0.77 -12.28 14.29
C PRO A 313 -0.13 -13.67 14.09
N GLY A 314 -0.61 -14.45 13.12
CA GLY A 314 -0.08 -15.76 12.77
C GLY A 314 0.31 -15.93 11.30
N GLY A 315 0.37 -14.86 10.49
CA GLY A 315 0.66 -15.01 9.06
C GLY A 315 0.35 -13.82 8.18
N ILE A 316 0.36 -14.08 6.88
CA ILE A 316 0.05 -13.14 5.81
C ILE A 316 -1.02 -13.76 4.92
N ALA A 317 -2.03 -12.99 4.54
CA ALA A 317 -2.96 -13.35 3.50
C ALA A 317 -2.77 -12.38 2.33
N GLN A 318 -2.51 -12.89 1.13
CA GLN A 318 -2.30 -12.07 -0.04
C GLN A 318 -3.07 -12.60 -1.23
N ARG A 319 -3.59 -11.71 -2.06
CA ARG A 319 -4.08 -12.13 -3.37
C ARG A 319 -2.92 -12.79 -4.11
N SER A 320 -3.13 -13.90 -4.81
CA SER A 320 -2.12 -14.52 -5.65
C SER A 320 -2.73 -14.88 -7.00
N ALA A 321 -2.03 -14.56 -8.10
CA ALA A 321 -2.45 -15.03 -9.41
C ALA A 321 -2.37 -16.55 -9.48
N VAL A 322 -3.38 -17.19 -10.07
CA VAL A 322 -3.30 -18.63 -10.34
C VAL A 322 -2.44 -18.82 -11.57
N SER A 323 -1.20 -19.25 -11.39
CA SER A 323 -0.30 -19.60 -12.49
C SER A 323 -0.64 -21.00 -13.02
N GLY A 324 -0.02 -21.42 -14.13
CA GLY A 324 -0.12 -22.81 -14.61
C GLY A 324 0.65 -23.82 -13.75
N GLU A 325 1.12 -23.41 -12.56
CA GLU A 325 1.66 -24.29 -11.52
C GLU A 325 0.64 -24.47 -10.39
N THR A 326 0.94 -25.38 -9.47
CA THR A 326 0.12 -25.72 -8.30
C THR A 326 -0.18 -24.49 -7.43
N PRO A 327 -1.45 -24.22 -7.05
CA PRO A 327 -2.68 -24.94 -7.42
C PRO A 327 -3.32 -24.46 -8.73
N ASN A 328 -3.96 -25.37 -9.48
CA ASN A 328 -4.67 -25.03 -10.72
C ASN A 328 -5.89 -24.14 -10.48
N LYS A 329 -6.31 -23.40 -11.51
CA LYS A 329 -7.48 -22.51 -11.47
C LYS A 329 -8.79 -23.26 -11.19
N LYS A 330 -9.63 -22.72 -10.28
CA LYS A 330 -11.02 -23.18 -10.08
C LYS A 330 -12.07 -22.31 -10.72
N LEU A 331 -12.42 -21.17 -10.11
CA LEU A 331 -13.48 -20.29 -10.56
C LEU A 331 -12.98 -18.88 -10.89
N SER A 332 -12.00 -18.41 -10.14
CA SER A 332 -11.41 -17.07 -10.26
C SER A 332 -10.05 -17.10 -10.95
N ASP A 333 -9.62 -15.99 -11.55
CA ASP A 333 -8.24 -15.82 -12.07
C ASP A 333 -7.20 -15.59 -10.97
N TYR A 334 -7.64 -15.56 -9.71
CA TYR A 334 -6.81 -15.32 -8.55
C TYR A 334 -7.36 -16.09 -7.34
N VAL A 335 -6.48 -16.31 -6.38
CA VAL A 335 -6.79 -16.94 -5.09
C VAL A 335 -6.31 -16.04 -3.97
N LEU A 336 -6.81 -16.26 -2.75
CA LEU A 336 -6.21 -15.73 -1.54
C LEU A 336 -5.22 -16.76 -1.03
N LYS A 337 -3.92 -16.48 -1.16
CA LYS A 337 -2.82 -17.25 -0.59
C LYS A 337 -2.64 -16.86 0.87
N ILE A 338 -2.59 -17.84 1.76
CA ILE A 338 -2.46 -17.64 3.20
C ILE A 338 -1.23 -18.40 3.68
N THR A 339 -0.23 -17.66 4.13
CA THR A 339 1.05 -18.17 4.58
C THR A 339 1.16 -17.98 6.09
N PRO A 340 1.46 -19.03 6.86
CA PRO A 340 1.70 -18.92 8.29
C PRO A 340 3.01 -18.18 8.56
N ASN A 341 3.04 -17.40 9.63
CA ASN A 341 4.26 -16.80 10.15
C ASN A 341 4.90 -17.80 11.14
N VAL A 342 6.15 -18.18 10.89
CA VAL A 342 6.89 -19.23 11.60
C VAL A 342 7.37 -18.84 13.01
N ASP A 343 6.91 -17.72 13.58
CA ASP A 343 7.29 -17.32 14.93
C ASP A 343 6.42 -18.04 16.00
N TYR A 344 6.91 -19.21 16.42
CA TYR A 344 6.28 -20.22 17.29
C TYR A 344 5.81 -19.79 18.70
N ALA A 345 5.89 -18.49 19.04
CA ALA A 345 5.72 -18.03 20.41
C ALA A 345 4.25 -17.77 20.82
N TYR A 346 3.29 -17.74 19.89
CA TYR A 346 1.90 -17.41 20.21
C TYR A 346 0.88 -18.20 19.38
N LYS A 347 -0.03 -18.89 20.09
CA LYS A 347 -1.26 -19.47 19.51
C LYS A 347 -2.38 -18.48 19.72
N TYR A 348 -3.00 -18.01 18.64
CA TYR A 348 -4.16 -17.14 18.69
C TYR A 348 -5.45 -17.97 18.82
N GLU A 349 -6.50 -17.44 19.45
CA GLU A 349 -7.74 -18.19 19.68
C GLU A 349 -8.55 -18.32 18.39
N GLU A 350 -9.54 -19.23 18.42
CA GLU A 350 -10.47 -19.50 17.33
C GLU A 350 -11.14 -18.20 16.82
N GLY A 351 -11.11 -17.98 15.49
CA GLY A 351 -11.87 -16.90 14.85
C GLY A 351 -11.32 -15.49 15.01
N GLN A 352 -10.06 -15.34 15.42
CA GLN A 352 -9.48 -14.01 15.67
C GLN A 352 -9.13 -13.23 14.38
N CYS A 353 -9.07 -13.87 13.21
CA CYS A 353 -8.78 -13.19 11.95
C CYS A 353 -9.82 -13.49 10.86
N VAL A 354 -10.48 -12.44 10.37
CA VAL A 354 -11.38 -12.51 9.21
C VAL A 354 -10.57 -12.23 7.95
N LEU A 355 -10.49 -13.21 7.06
CA LEU A 355 -9.74 -13.13 5.80
C LEU A 355 -10.49 -12.33 4.73
N PHE A 356 -11.80 -12.55 4.63
CA PHE A 356 -12.71 -11.79 3.76
C PHE A 356 -14.15 -11.90 4.26
N GLU A 357 -14.99 -10.99 3.76
CA GLU A 357 -16.42 -10.93 4.03
C GLU A 357 -17.18 -10.65 2.72
N HIS A 358 -18.20 -11.45 2.42
CA HIS A 358 -19.12 -11.20 1.29
C HIS A 358 -20.57 -11.18 1.78
N GLU A 359 -21.43 -10.45 1.07
CA GLU A 359 -22.88 -10.46 1.29
C GLU A 359 -23.61 -11.00 0.06
N TYR A 360 -24.60 -11.86 0.29
CA TYR A 360 -25.41 -12.48 -0.74
C TYR A 360 -26.90 -12.28 -0.45
N GLU A 361 -27.67 -12.03 -1.50
CA GLU A 361 -29.13 -12.12 -1.45
C GLU A 361 -29.53 -13.56 -1.78
N LEU A 362 -30.25 -14.19 -0.85
CA LEU A 362 -30.61 -15.60 -0.94
C LEU A 362 -32.12 -15.78 -0.88
N SER A 363 -32.60 -16.83 -1.54
CA SER A 363 -34.02 -17.18 -1.56
C SER A 363 -34.47 -17.85 -0.26
N SER A 364 -35.78 -17.91 -0.02
CA SER A 364 -36.33 -18.72 1.08
C SER A 364 -36.01 -20.20 0.87
N GLY A 365 -35.62 -20.90 1.92
CA GLY A 365 -35.24 -22.30 1.89
C GLY A 365 -33.81 -22.53 2.41
N SER A 366 -33.33 -23.76 2.23
CA SER A 366 -31.93 -24.10 2.50
C SER A 366 -31.06 -23.56 1.38
N ASN A 367 -30.03 -22.79 1.73
CA ASN A 367 -29.03 -22.26 0.80
C ASN A 367 -27.65 -22.65 1.32
N THR A 368 -26.81 -23.22 0.46
CA THR A 368 -25.42 -23.55 0.79
C THR A 368 -24.49 -22.59 0.06
N ILE A 369 -23.60 -21.94 0.81
CA ILE A 369 -22.55 -21.07 0.28
C ILE A 369 -21.23 -21.85 0.40
N LYS A 370 -20.56 -22.08 -0.74
CA LYS A 370 -19.36 -22.90 -0.82
C LYS A 370 -18.17 -22.11 -1.38
N TYR A 371 -17.00 -22.27 -0.78
CA TYR A 371 -15.71 -21.76 -1.27
C TYR A 371 -14.75 -22.90 -1.51
N TRP A 372 -13.98 -22.84 -2.59
CA TRP A 372 -12.95 -23.85 -2.87
C TRP A 372 -11.66 -23.53 -2.11
N LEU A 373 -11.05 -24.56 -1.55
CA LEU A 373 -9.83 -24.47 -0.78
C LEU A 373 -8.80 -25.48 -1.30
N TYR A 374 -7.56 -25.02 -1.45
CA TYR A 374 -6.39 -25.85 -1.71
C TYR A 374 -5.50 -25.83 -0.49
N ASN A 375 -5.14 -27.01 0.00
CA ASN A 375 -4.33 -27.17 1.19
C ASN A 375 -2.94 -27.68 0.81
N ASP A 376 -1.93 -26.82 0.90
CA ASP A 376 -0.52 -27.12 0.59
C ASP A 376 0.36 -26.99 1.83
N VAL A 377 -0.18 -27.32 3.00
CA VAL A 377 0.54 -27.19 4.28
C VAL A 377 1.29 -28.47 4.68
N GLY A 378 1.24 -29.52 3.86
CA GLY A 378 1.87 -30.81 4.15
C GLY A 378 1.19 -31.61 5.26
N ALA A 379 -0.05 -31.25 5.62
CA ALA A 379 -0.82 -31.88 6.70
C ALA A 379 -2.33 -31.65 6.53
N THR A 380 -3.13 -32.46 7.21
CA THR A 380 -4.60 -32.31 7.25
C THR A 380 -5.00 -31.11 8.10
N LEU A 381 -5.77 -30.19 7.52
CA LEU A 381 -6.41 -29.09 8.24
C LEU A 381 -7.73 -29.53 8.89
N ASN A 382 -8.16 -28.79 9.90
CA ASN A 382 -9.36 -28.96 10.70
C ASN A 382 -9.50 -30.33 11.38
N ASN A 383 -8.38 -31.05 11.59
CA ASN A 383 -8.34 -32.47 11.96
C ASN A 383 -9.18 -32.84 13.21
N GLY A 384 -10.46 -33.16 13.00
CA GLY A 384 -11.44 -33.52 14.04
C GLY A 384 -12.26 -32.36 14.60
N ASP A 385 -11.99 -31.11 14.18
CA ASP A 385 -12.69 -29.90 14.61
C ASP A 385 -12.78 -28.89 13.46
N ALA A 386 -14.01 -28.60 13.02
CA ALA A 386 -14.30 -27.80 11.83
C ALA A 386 -13.92 -26.33 11.93
N THR A 387 -13.50 -25.86 13.11
CA THR A 387 -13.06 -24.47 13.34
C THR A 387 -11.59 -24.35 13.80
N ALA A 388 -10.86 -25.48 13.82
CA ALA A 388 -9.51 -25.53 14.37
C ALA A 388 -8.48 -24.72 13.58
N ASP A 389 -8.52 -24.73 12.24
CA ASP A 389 -7.55 -24.04 11.39
C ASP A 389 -8.24 -22.99 10.50
N ILE A 390 -9.27 -23.36 9.74
CA ILE A 390 -9.92 -22.44 8.79
C ILE A 390 -11.39 -22.80 8.58
N TYR A 391 -12.27 -21.79 8.59
CA TYR A 391 -13.71 -22.05 8.56
C TYR A 391 -14.53 -20.89 8.04
N LEU A 392 -15.79 -21.16 7.70
CA LEU A 392 -16.77 -20.17 7.28
C LEU A 392 -17.79 -19.91 8.38
N VAL A 393 -18.25 -18.67 8.47
CA VAL A 393 -19.39 -18.27 9.28
C VAL A 393 -20.38 -17.51 8.40
N ALA A 394 -21.56 -18.08 8.22
CA ALA A 394 -22.68 -17.44 7.55
C ALA A 394 -23.60 -16.83 8.62
N GLU A 395 -23.91 -15.55 8.51
CA GLU A 395 -24.77 -14.82 9.44
C GLU A 395 -25.91 -14.12 8.71
N TYR A 396 -27.10 -14.15 9.29
CA TYR A 396 -28.24 -13.41 8.77
C TYR A 396 -28.08 -11.91 9.09
N VAL A 397 -28.20 -11.04 8.08
CA VAL A 397 -27.97 -9.59 8.23
C VAL A 397 -29.28 -8.81 8.34
N ASP A 398 -30.23 -9.03 7.42
CA ASP A 398 -31.50 -8.32 7.41
C ASP A 398 -32.60 -9.06 6.64
N SER A 399 -33.85 -8.82 7.02
CA SER A 399 -35.06 -9.35 6.37
C SER A 399 -35.75 -8.28 5.55
N PHE A 400 -36.15 -8.61 4.32
CA PHE A 400 -37.18 -7.83 3.63
C PHE A 400 -38.55 -8.17 4.26
N GLY A 401 -38.85 -7.60 5.43
CA GLY A 401 -40.21 -7.43 5.93
C GLY A 401 -40.80 -8.48 6.87
N ASP A 402 -40.03 -9.09 7.78
CA ASP A 402 -40.60 -9.98 8.82
C ASP A 402 -40.38 -9.43 10.25
N THR A 403 -41.39 -9.63 11.11
CA THR A 403 -41.43 -9.19 12.53
C THR A 403 -41.23 -10.35 13.51
N THR A 404 -40.90 -11.55 13.02
CA THR A 404 -40.67 -12.72 13.85
C THR A 404 -39.19 -12.91 14.19
N ALA A 405 -38.90 -13.21 15.47
CA ALA A 405 -37.54 -13.39 15.97
C ALA A 405 -36.92 -14.68 15.41
N TYR A 406 -35.87 -14.54 14.59
CA TYR A 406 -35.17 -15.67 13.96
C TYR A 406 -34.33 -16.48 14.97
N THR A 407 -34.47 -17.81 14.96
CA THR A 407 -33.84 -18.74 15.93
C THR A 407 -32.45 -19.25 15.52
N ILE A 408 -32.03 -19.09 14.26
CA ILE A 408 -30.67 -19.39 13.78
C ILE A 408 -30.14 -18.14 13.07
N THR A 409 -29.35 -17.36 13.80
CA THR A 409 -28.71 -16.14 13.26
C THR A 409 -27.36 -16.44 12.62
N LYS A 410 -26.78 -17.63 12.84
CA LYS A 410 -25.46 -18.03 12.34
C LYS A 410 -25.36 -19.52 12.00
N ALA A 411 -24.62 -19.86 10.96
CA ALA A 411 -24.21 -21.21 10.60
C ALA A 411 -22.69 -21.26 10.34
N TYR A 412 -22.05 -22.36 10.72
CA TYR A 412 -20.60 -22.57 10.56
C TYR A 412 -20.35 -23.61 9.49
N SER A 413 -19.15 -23.59 8.88
CA SER A 413 -18.70 -24.73 8.07
C SER A 413 -18.56 -25.99 8.91
N THR A 414 -18.74 -27.15 8.28
CA THR A 414 -18.77 -28.45 8.97
C THR A 414 -17.60 -29.35 8.61
N GLU A 415 -16.74 -28.89 7.72
CA GLU A 415 -15.57 -29.62 7.24
C GLU A 415 -14.49 -29.73 8.32
N ALA A 416 -14.56 -30.84 9.08
CA ALA A 416 -13.63 -31.22 10.14
C ALA A 416 -12.44 -32.06 9.65
N THR A 417 -12.20 -32.10 8.34
CA THR A 417 -11.04 -32.75 7.73
C THR A 417 -10.89 -32.18 6.33
N ILE A 418 -9.77 -31.51 6.08
CA ILE A 418 -9.40 -31.04 4.74
C ILE A 418 -8.02 -31.61 4.46
N ALA A 419 -7.93 -32.49 3.46
CA ALA A 419 -6.73 -33.26 3.21
C ALA A 419 -5.61 -32.36 2.66
N ASP A 420 -4.36 -32.76 2.86
CA ASP A 420 -3.25 -32.18 2.10
C ASP A 420 -3.44 -32.52 0.62
N ALA A 421 -3.26 -31.55 -0.25
CA ALA A 421 -3.55 -31.70 -1.67
C ALA A 421 -2.55 -32.67 -2.32
N ALA A 422 -3.07 -33.70 -2.99
CA ALA A 422 -2.22 -34.71 -3.63
C ALA A 422 -1.57 -34.20 -4.94
N ASP A 423 -2.22 -33.26 -5.62
CA ASP A 423 -1.78 -32.65 -6.86
C ASP A 423 -2.44 -31.29 -7.07
N ALA A 424 -2.18 -30.63 -8.20
CA ALA A 424 -2.66 -29.28 -8.49
C ALA A 424 -4.18 -29.15 -8.69
N ASP A 425 -4.90 -30.26 -8.95
CA ASP A 425 -6.34 -30.28 -9.17
C ASP A 425 -7.14 -30.66 -7.92
N ASP A 426 -6.45 -31.16 -6.88
CA ASP A 426 -7.01 -31.62 -5.61
C ASP A 426 -7.43 -30.46 -4.71
N TRP A 427 -8.63 -29.94 -4.97
CA TRP A 427 -9.23 -28.89 -4.15
C TRP A 427 -10.41 -29.42 -3.36
N ASP A 428 -10.36 -29.15 -2.07
CA ASP A 428 -11.45 -29.32 -1.14
C ASP A 428 -12.33 -28.07 -1.11
N PHE A 429 -13.29 -28.02 -0.20
CA PHE A 429 -14.15 -26.87 -0.04
C PHE A 429 -14.51 -26.64 1.43
N LEU A 430 -14.86 -25.40 1.74
CA LEU A 430 -15.60 -25.03 2.95
C LEU A 430 -17.03 -24.71 2.55
N SER A 431 -18.02 -25.18 3.32
CA SER A 431 -19.42 -24.88 3.02
C SER A 431 -20.23 -24.55 4.27
N ALA A 432 -21.01 -23.48 4.21
CA ALA A 432 -21.95 -23.11 5.27
C ALA A 432 -23.38 -23.12 4.71
N THR A 433 -24.28 -23.84 5.40
CA THR A 433 -25.69 -23.96 5.00
C THR A 433 -26.58 -23.15 5.93
N MET A 434 -27.34 -22.21 5.36
CA MET A 434 -28.34 -21.43 6.08
C MET A 434 -29.74 -21.73 5.55
N THR A 435 -30.70 -21.91 6.46
CA THR A 435 -32.12 -22.03 6.09
C THR A 435 -32.84 -20.72 6.38
N LEU A 436 -33.33 -20.07 5.33
CA LEU A 436 -34.05 -18.80 5.42
C LEU A 436 -35.57 -19.03 5.30
N ALA A 437 -36.36 -18.48 6.21
CA ALA A 437 -37.82 -18.59 6.14
C ALA A 437 -38.40 -17.74 4.99
N THR A 438 -37.77 -16.60 4.72
CA THR A 438 -38.08 -15.65 3.64
C THR A 438 -36.79 -15.33 2.90
N ALA A 439 -36.88 -14.83 1.67
CA ALA A 439 -35.69 -14.31 0.99
C ALA A 439 -35.06 -13.17 1.82
N GLY A 440 -33.74 -13.11 1.87
CA GLY A 440 -33.03 -12.18 2.74
C GLY A 440 -31.54 -12.09 2.45
N LYS A 441 -30.86 -11.23 3.19
CA LYS A 441 -29.42 -10.99 3.03
C LYS A 441 -28.63 -11.80 4.06
N VAL A 442 -27.64 -12.55 3.57
CA VAL A 442 -26.69 -13.32 4.38
C VAL A 442 -25.29 -12.79 4.15
N ARG A 443 -24.51 -12.68 5.22
CA ARG A 443 -23.10 -12.33 5.20
C ARG A 443 -22.28 -13.57 5.52
N ILE A 444 -21.30 -13.86 4.68
CA ILE A 444 -20.33 -14.93 4.91
C ILE A 444 -18.97 -14.32 5.25
N ARG A 445 -18.34 -14.85 6.29
CA ARG A 445 -16.95 -14.55 6.64
C ARG A 445 -16.13 -15.82 6.55
N CYS A 446 -14.94 -15.73 5.94
CA CYS A 446 -13.92 -16.75 6.10
C CYS A 446 -12.98 -16.33 7.22
N LEU A 447 -12.77 -17.21 8.18
CA LEU A 447 -11.92 -16.98 9.33
C LEU A 447 -10.80 -18.00 9.37
N ILE A 448 -9.67 -17.56 9.89
CA ILE A 448 -8.53 -18.41 10.17
C ILE A 448 -8.25 -18.42 11.67
N SER A 449 -7.87 -19.59 12.15
CA SER A 449 -7.46 -19.98 13.50
C SER A 449 -5.99 -20.41 13.46
N TYR A 450 -5.33 -20.51 14.61
CA TYR A 450 -3.91 -20.87 14.66
C TYR A 450 -3.66 -22.23 14.00
N PHE A 451 -2.74 -22.24 13.02
CA PHE A 451 -2.16 -23.44 12.43
C PHE A 451 -0.64 -23.27 12.34
N ASP A 452 0.13 -24.33 12.62
CA ASP A 452 1.60 -24.31 12.66
C ASP A 452 2.28 -25.23 11.64
N ASN A 453 1.51 -25.66 10.66
CA ASN A 453 2.03 -26.44 9.55
C ASN A 453 2.85 -25.56 8.59
N THR A 454 3.83 -26.17 7.93
CA THR A 454 4.68 -25.46 6.95
C THR A 454 4.06 -25.55 5.58
N GLY A 455 3.75 -24.41 4.96
CA GLY A 455 3.20 -24.35 3.61
C GLY A 455 2.05 -23.36 3.53
N ASP A 456 1.23 -23.45 2.49
CA ASP A 456 0.25 -22.41 2.15
C ASP A 456 -1.17 -22.96 2.06
N ILE A 457 -2.15 -22.13 2.44
CA ILE A 457 -3.57 -22.39 2.15
C ILE A 457 -3.97 -21.43 1.03
N PHE A 458 -4.66 -21.93 0.01
CA PHE A 458 -5.23 -21.09 -1.03
C PHE A 458 -6.75 -21.19 -1.02
N ILE A 459 -7.45 -20.06 -0.99
CA ILE A 459 -8.90 -20.01 -1.14
C ILE A 459 -9.26 -19.30 -2.43
N ASP A 460 -10.14 -19.89 -3.24
CA ASP A 460 -10.81 -19.17 -4.31
C ASP A 460 -11.94 -18.31 -3.71
N PRO A 461 -11.86 -16.97 -3.77
CA PRO A 461 -12.85 -16.10 -3.15
C PRO A 461 -14.19 -16.09 -3.88
N LYS A 462 -14.33 -16.76 -5.03
CA LYS A 462 -15.62 -16.85 -5.72
C LYS A 462 -16.45 -17.98 -5.15
N ALA A 463 -17.58 -17.62 -4.53
CA ALA A 463 -18.50 -18.58 -3.97
C ALA A 463 -19.30 -19.34 -5.05
N VAL A 464 -19.65 -20.59 -4.74
CA VAL A 464 -20.72 -21.34 -5.40
C VAL A 464 -21.95 -21.30 -4.48
N LEU A 465 -23.07 -20.83 -5.02
CA LEU A 465 -24.37 -20.79 -4.33
C LEU A 465 -25.23 -21.92 -4.87
N SER A 466 -25.84 -22.73 -3.99
CA SER A 466 -26.74 -23.82 -4.35
C SER A 466 -27.92 -23.98 -3.42
#